data_AF-A0A2J8L2C6-F1
#
_entry.id   AF-A0A2J8L2C6-F1
#
_cell.length_a   1.000
_cell.length_b   1.000
_cell.length_c   1.000
_cell.angle_alpha   90.00
_cell.angle_beta   90.00
_cell.angle_gamma   90.00
#
_symmetry.space_group_name_H-M   'P 1'
#
loop_
_entity.id
_entity.type
_entity.pdbx_description
1 polymer ?
#
loop_
_entity_poly.entity_id
_entity_poly.type
_entity_poly.pdbx_seq_one_letter_code
_entity_poly.pdbx_strand_id
1 'polypeptide(L)'
;VKKIYLDEKRLLAGDHPIDLLLRDFKKNYHMYVYPVHWQFSELDQHPMDRVLTHSELAPLRASLVPMEHCITRFFEECDPNKDKHITLKEWGHCFGIKEEDIDENLLF
;
A
#
# COMPACT_ATOMS: atom_id res chain seq x y z
N VAL A 1 -11.73 7.61 -23.10
CA VAL A 1 -12.42 6.32 -23.35
C VAL A 1 -11.88 5.17 -22.50
N LYS A 2 -10.56 4.91 -22.42
CA LYS A 2 -10.00 3.85 -21.53
C LYS A 2 -10.26 4.03 -20.02
N LYS A 3 -10.26 5.27 -19.51
CA LYS A 3 -10.52 5.56 -18.07
C LYS A 3 -11.92 5.12 -17.60
N ILE A 4 -12.94 5.25 -18.44
CA ILE A 4 -14.33 4.91 -18.10
C ILE A 4 -14.50 3.39 -17.93
N TYR A 5 -13.84 2.59 -18.78
CA TYR A 5 -13.84 1.11 -18.67
C TYR A 5 -13.06 0.57 -17.46
N LEU A 6 -12.13 1.35 -16.90
CA LEU A 6 -11.40 0.98 -15.68
C LEU A 6 -12.25 1.22 -14.43
N ASP A 7 -13.13 2.23 -14.44
CA ASP A 7 -14.04 2.52 -13.32
C ASP A 7 -15.13 1.45 -13.16
N GLU A 8 -15.66 0.87 -14.24
CA GLU A 8 -16.68 -0.20 -14.13
C GLU A 8 -16.17 -1.49 -13.48
N LYS A 9 -14.84 -1.71 -13.47
CA LYS A 9 -14.22 -2.88 -12.84
C LYS A 9 -13.79 -2.64 -11.39
N ARG A 10 -13.86 -1.39 -10.90
CA ARG A 10 -13.46 -1.07 -9.54
C ARG A 10 -14.50 -1.56 -8.56
N LEU A 11 -14.03 -2.30 -7.55
CA LEU A 11 -14.82 -2.56 -6.37
C LEU A 11 -15.16 -1.23 -5.69
N LEU A 12 -16.44 -0.98 -5.45
CA LEU A 12 -16.90 0.24 -4.79
C LEU A 12 -16.40 0.29 -3.35
N ALA A 13 -16.11 1.48 -2.83
CA ALA A 13 -15.73 1.65 -1.43
C ALA A 13 -16.84 1.16 -0.49
N GLY A 14 -16.47 0.44 0.57
CA GLY A 14 -17.38 -0.09 1.57
C GLY A 14 -16.82 -1.34 2.25
N ASP A 15 -17.58 -1.86 3.21
CA ASP A 15 -17.24 -3.11 3.89
C ASP A 15 -17.51 -4.30 2.99
N HIS A 16 -16.44 -4.97 2.58
CA HIS A 16 -16.50 -6.18 1.77
C HIS A 16 -15.92 -7.38 2.52
N PRO A 17 -16.48 -8.58 2.35
CA PRO A 17 -15.86 -9.80 2.85
C PRO A 17 -14.42 -9.96 2.34
N ILE A 18 -13.53 -10.48 3.20
CA ILE A 18 -12.10 -10.65 2.88
C ILE A 18 -11.90 -11.53 1.64
N ASP A 19 -12.73 -12.55 1.43
CA ASP A 19 -12.65 -13.42 0.27
C ASP A 19 -12.99 -12.70 -1.05
N LEU A 20 -13.90 -11.71 -1.00
CA LEU A 20 -14.22 -10.86 -2.14
C LEU A 20 -13.04 -9.92 -2.46
N LEU A 21 -12.48 -9.25 -1.44
CA LEU A 21 -11.30 -8.39 -1.58
C LEU A 21 -10.11 -9.15 -2.19
N LEU A 22 -9.85 -10.37 -1.70
CA LEU A 22 -8.78 -11.22 -2.22
C LEU A 22 -9.02 -11.64 -3.68
N ARG A 23 -10.26 -11.95 -4.05
CA ARG A 23 -10.61 -12.28 -5.44
C ARG A 23 -10.45 -11.08 -6.36
N ASP A 24 -10.84 -9.89 -5.90
CA ASP A 24 -10.69 -8.65 -6.65
C ASP A 24 -9.22 -8.31 -6.87
N PHE A 25 -8.40 -8.32 -5.81
CA PHE A 25 -6.96 -8.13 -5.90
C PHE A 25 -6.31 -9.06 -6.93
N LYS A 26 -6.67 -10.35 -6.93
CA LYS A 26 -6.14 -11.32 -7.90
C LYS A 26 -6.57 -11.03 -9.34
N LYS A 27 -7.82 -10.62 -9.56
CA LYS A 27 -8.37 -10.37 -10.91
C LYS A 27 -7.97 -9.01 -11.48
N ASN A 28 -7.85 -8.02 -10.62
CA ASN A 28 -7.63 -6.61 -10.96
C ASN A 28 -6.27 -6.10 -10.45
N TYR A 29 -5.31 -7.00 -10.21
CA TYR A 29 -3.98 -6.72 -9.64
C TYR A 29 -3.32 -5.42 -10.15
N HIS A 30 -3.29 -5.20 -11.47
CA HIS A 30 -2.66 -4.01 -12.04
C HIS A 30 -3.30 -2.67 -11.60
N MET A 31 -4.54 -2.69 -11.10
CA MET A 31 -5.19 -1.51 -10.52
C MET A 31 -4.64 -1.15 -9.13
N TYR A 32 -3.97 -2.07 -8.45
CA TYR A 32 -3.42 -1.90 -7.10
C TYR A 32 -1.95 -1.51 -7.09
N VAL A 33 -1.20 -1.78 -8.17
CA VAL A 33 0.23 -1.43 -8.27
C VAL A 33 0.46 0.06 -8.03
N TYR A 34 -0.21 0.94 -8.78
CA TYR A 34 -0.03 2.39 -8.64
C TYR A 34 -0.48 2.92 -7.26
N PRO A 35 -1.69 2.61 -6.75
CA PRO A 35 -2.10 3.07 -5.41
C PRO A 35 -1.12 2.70 -4.29
N VAL A 36 -0.51 1.52 -4.34
CA VAL A 36 0.50 1.10 -3.34
C VAL A 36 1.74 1.98 -3.40
N HIS A 37 2.25 2.30 -4.60
CA HIS A 37 3.40 3.21 -4.77
C HIS A 37 3.07 4.65 -4.40
N TRP A 38 1.89 5.12 -4.82
CA TRP A 38 1.41 6.46 -4.49
C TRP A 38 1.33 6.64 -2.97
N GLN A 39 0.73 5.69 -2.25
CA GLN A 39 0.63 5.78 -0.80
C GLN A 39 2.00 5.80 -0.11
N PHE A 40 3.00 5.11 -0.66
CA PHE A 40 4.37 5.19 -0.15
C PHE A 40 4.94 6.60 -0.31
N SER A 41 4.82 7.20 -1.50
CA SER A 41 5.31 8.56 -1.79
C SER A 41 4.62 9.63 -0.92
N GLU A 42 3.32 9.47 -0.64
CA GLU A 42 2.59 10.38 0.25
C GLU A 42 3.09 10.33 1.70
N LEU A 43 3.63 9.20 2.15
CA LEU A 43 4.14 9.03 3.52
C LEU A 43 5.61 9.45 3.65
N ASP A 44 6.43 9.17 2.62
CA ASP A 44 7.86 9.49 2.54
C ASP A 44 8.04 11.00 2.31
N GLN A 45 8.12 11.77 3.41
CA GLN A 45 8.11 13.23 3.36
C GLN A 45 9.14 13.86 4.31
N HIS A 46 9.66 13.13 5.31
CA HIS A 46 10.43 13.72 6.42
C HIS A 46 11.69 12.91 6.79
N PRO A 47 12.73 12.90 5.95
CA PRO A 47 12.83 13.50 4.61
C PRO A 47 12.33 12.55 3.52
N MET A 48 12.22 13.02 2.27
CA MET A 48 11.99 12.15 1.11
C MET A 48 13.25 11.32 0.79
N ASP A 49 13.50 10.26 1.54
CA ASP A 49 14.68 9.40 1.42
C ASP A 49 14.36 7.98 0.94
N ARG A 50 13.11 7.74 0.53
CA ARG A 50 12.59 6.47 0.00
C ARG A 50 12.56 5.36 1.04
N VAL A 51 12.39 5.75 2.29
CA VAL A 51 12.31 4.86 3.43
C VAL A 51 11.29 5.40 4.42
N LEU A 52 10.32 4.56 4.81
CA LEU A 52 9.32 4.99 5.78
C LEU A 52 9.78 4.69 7.20
N THR A 53 9.76 5.71 8.04
CA THR A 53 9.96 5.59 9.49
C THR A 53 8.64 5.34 10.22
N HIS A 54 8.72 4.86 11.46
CA HIS A 54 7.53 4.73 12.33
C HIS A 54 6.75 6.06 12.49
N SER A 55 7.43 7.20 12.42
CA SER A 55 6.82 8.53 12.52
C SER A 55 6.03 8.88 11.27
N GLU A 56 6.53 8.55 10.09
CA GLU A 56 5.85 8.79 8.81
C GLU A 56 4.64 7.90 8.61
N LEU A 57 4.59 6.76 9.30
CA LEU A 57 3.41 5.89 9.35
C LEU A 57 2.30 6.39 10.29
N ALA A 58 2.53 7.48 11.04
CA ALA A 58 1.55 8.03 11.97
C ALA A 58 0.18 8.37 11.33
N PRO A 59 0.09 8.92 10.10
CA PRO A 59 -1.19 9.18 9.44
C PRO A 59 -2.04 7.92 9.25
N LEU A 60 -1.41 6.76 9.06
CA LEU A 60 -2.12 5.49 8.92
C LEU A 60 -2.68 4.94 10.23
N ARG A 61 -2.20 5.44 11.37
CA ARG A 61 -2.73 5.12 12.71
C ARG A 61 -3.84 6.06 13.15
N ALA A 62 -4.21 7.04 12.31
CA ALA A 62 -5.35 7.90 12.59
C ALA A 62 -6.65 7.07 12.55
N SER A 63 -7.61 7.40 13.42
CA SER A 63 -8.85 6.63 13.63
C SER A 63 -9.77 6.47 12.42
N LEU A 64 -9.42 7.05 11.26
CA LEU A 64 -10.18 6.92 10.01
C LEU A 64 -9.73 5.73 9.16
N VAL A 65 -8.64 5.04 9.52
CA VAL A 65 -8.12 3.87 8.80
C VAL A 65 -8.76 2.59 9.35
N PRO A 66 -9.30 1.69 8.50
CA PRO A 66 -9.80 0.40 8.94
C PRO A 66 -8.72 -0.40 9.68
N MET A 67 -9.05 -0.93 10.86
CA MET A 67 -8.11 -1.69 11.70
C MET A 67 -6.83 -0.91 12.08
N GLU A 68 -6.96 0.38 12.36
CA GLU A 68 -5.90 1.27 12.86
C GLU A 68 -5.04 0.65 13.99
N HIS A 69 -5.67 -0.10 14.90
CA HIS A 69 -5.00 -0.78 16.01
C HIS A 69 -4.06 -1.91 15.57
N CYS A 70 -4.20 -2.42 14.35
CA CYS A 70 -3.32 -3.42 13.75
C CYS A 70 -2.13 -2.81 13.01
N ILE A 71 -2.18 -1.52 12.67
CA ILE A 71 -1.22 -0.89 11.75
C ILE A 71 0.22 -0.98 12.26
N THR A 72 0.45 -0.76 13.56
CA THR A 72 1.80 -0.92 14.12
C THR A 72 2.33 -2.33 13.94
N ARG A 73 1.52 -3.34 14.28
CA ARG A 73 1.90 -4.75 14.15
C ARG A 73 2.08 -5.15 12.68
N PHE A 74 1.21 -4.67 11.80
CA PHE A 74 1.31 -4.91 10.37
C PHE A 74 2.67 -4.43 9.84
N PHE A 75 3.07 -3.21 10.20
CA PHE A 75 4.34 -2.66 9.75
C PHE A 75 5.57 -3.30 10.39
N GLU A 76 5.46 -3.79 11.63
CA GLU A 76 6.49 -4.66 12.22
C GLU A 76 6.65 -5.99 11.45
N GLU A 77 5.56 -6.53 10.88
CA GLU A 77 5.61 -7.73 10.02
C GLU A 77 6.16 -7.40 8.61
N CYS A 78 6.00 -6.16 8.14
CA CYS A 78 6.61 -5.66 6.90
C CYS A 78 8.10 -5.34 7.01
N ASP A 79 8.68 -5.31 8.22
CA ASP A 79 10.10 -5.06 8.49
C ASP A 79 10.80 -6.37 8.92
N PRO A 80 11.15 -7.27 7.97
CA PRO A 80 11.77 -8.55 8.29
C PRO A 80 13.19 -8.40 8.84
N ASN A 81 13.87 -7.31 8.51
CA ASN A 81 15.26 -7.06 8.87
C ASN A 81 15.38 -6.39 10.26
N LYS A 82 14.27 -5.83 10.78
CA LYS A 82 14.08 -5.20 12.10
C LYS A 82 14.90 -3.93 12.31
N ASP A 83 15.21 -3.21 11.24
CA ASP A 83 15.91 -1.93 11.29
C ASP A 83 14.98 -0.74 11.62
N LYS A 84 13.67 -0.98 11.76
CA LYS A 84 12.59 -0.01 12.03
C LYS A 84 12.31 0.94 10.87
N HIS A 85 12.72 0.54 9.68
CA HIS A 85 12.51 1.25 8.44
C HIS A 85 11.79 0.34 7.46
N ILE A 86 11.02 0.94 6.55
CA ILE A 86 10.35 0.19 5.49
C ILE A 86 10.75 0.80 4.15
N THR A 87 11.57 0.07 3.41
CA THR A 87 11.94 0.43 2.05
C THR A 87 10.75 0.25 1.09
N LEU A 88 10.83 0.88 -0.10
CA LEU A 88 9.81 0.67 -1.15
C LEU A 88 9.60 -0.83 -1.47
N LYS A 89 10.68 -1.62 -1.44
CA LYS A 89 10.62 -3.06 -1.71
C LYS A 89 9.84 -3.81 -0.62
N GLU A 90 10.17 -3.56 0.64
CA GLU A 90 9.47 -4.16 1.78
C GLU A 90 8.00 -3.76 1.80
N TRP A 91 7.71 -2.48 1.55
CA TRP A 91 6.35 -1.97 1.40
C TRP A 91 5.58 -2.71 0.29
N GLY A 92 6.12 -2.72 -0.93
CA GLY A 92 5.50 -3.38 -2.07
C GLY A 92 5.24 -4.86 -1.81
N HIS A 93 6.22 -5.57 -1.25
CA HIS A 93 6.05 -6.98 -0.87
C HIS A 93 4.99 -7.20 0.20
N CYS A 94 4.91 -6.31 1.21
CA CYS A 94 3.92 -6.43 2.27
C CYS A 94 2.48 -6.28 1.75
N PHE A 95 2.27 -5.47 0.71
CA PHE A 95 0.99 -5.35 0.01
C PHE A 95 0.78 -6.40 -1.11
N GLY A 96 1.70 -7.35 -1.27
CA GLY A 96 1.59 -8.41 -2.27
C GLY A 96 1.86 -7.97 -3.71
N ILE A 97 2.56 -6.86 -3.91
CA ILE A 97 3.07 -6.44 -5.22
C ILE A 97 4.28 -7.31 -5.57
N LYS A 98 4.32 -7.78 -6.82
CA LYS A 98 5.41 -8.60 -7.34
C LYS A 98 6.67 -7.75 -7.53
N GLU A 99 7.84 -8.35 -7.35
CA GLU A 99 9.12 -7.64 -7.39
C GLU A 99 9.33 -6.90 -8.72
N GLU A 100 8.91 -7.50 -9.85
CA GLU A 100 9.02 -6.89 -11.17
C GLU A 100 8.12 -5.67 -11.40
N ASP A 101 7.08 -5.49 -10.57
CA ASP A 101 6.14 -4.38 -10.65
C ASP A 101 6.41 -3.31 -9.57
N ILE A 102 7.45 -3.50 -8.74
CA ILE A 102 7.92 -2.47 -7.79
C ILE A 102 8.87 -1.54 -8.54
N ASP A 103 8.40 -0.34 -8.85
CA ASP A 103 9.10 0.61 -9.72
C ASP A 103 9.17 2.00 -9.07
N GLU A 104 10.40 2.46 -8.81
CA GLU A 104 10.67 3.80 -8.26
C GLU A 104 10.18 4.91 -9.18
N ASN A 105 10.05 4.66 -10.48
CA ASN A 105 9.51 5.64 -11.41
C ASN A 105 8.05 5.98 -11.09
N LEU A 106 7.34 5.19 -10.28
CA LEU A 106 5.96 5.46 -9.86
C LEU A 106 5.85 6.42 -8.67
N LEU A 107 6.98 6.91 -8.12
CA LEU A 107 7.04 7.81 -6.96
C LEU A 107 7.05 9.32 -7.32
N PHE A 108 6.37 9.70 -8.40
CA PHE A 108 6.40 11.06 -8.98
C PHE A 108 6.03 12.18 -8.01
#